data_AF-A0A090M7S4-F1
#
_entry.id   AF-A0A090M7S4-F1
#
_cell.length_a   1.000
_cell.length_b   1.000
_cell.length_c   1.000
_cell.angle_alpha   90.00
_cell.angle_beta   90.00
_cell.angle_gamma   90.00
#
_symmetry.space_group_name_H-M   'P 1'
#
loop_
_entity.id
_entity.type
_entity.pdbx_description
1 polymer ?
#
loop_
_entity_poly.entity_id
_entity_poly.type
_entity_poly.pdbx_seq_one_letter_code
_entity_poly.pdbx_strand_id
1 'polypeptide(L)'
;MALAGVAAGATVISSKAIEKRLDDEIALAKKNGIDLEDLYFDIDVPGDAYPFGDAEGMDWVPKDWKPPKKGDARFLPNRMLGNVQMRNKMFALSKQCKEKGIDVEDISVPFDQYEGEFDTNQKRMMEMRRRLGI
;
A
#
# COMPACT_ATOMS: atom_id res chain seq x y z
N MET A 1 -19.37 -20.75 27.03
CA MET A 1 -18.98 -20.43 25.62
C MET A 1 -19.40 -18.99 25.28
N ALA A 2 -18.65 -17.96 25.73
CA ALA A 2 -19.01 -16.56 25.43
C ALA A 2 -17.83 -15.71 24.91
N LEU A 3 -16.58 -16.15 25.12
CA LEU A 3 -15.39 -15.38 24.74
C LEU A 3 -15.04 -15.48 23.23
N ALA A 4 -15.39 -16.58 22.56
CA ALA A 4 -15.06 -16.79 21.15
C ALA A 4 -15.88 -15.87 20.20
N GLY A 5 -17.15 -15.59 20.52
CA GLY A 5 -18.00 -14.72 19.69
C GLY A 5 -17.63 -13.24 19.76
N VAL A 6 -17.12 -12.77 20.91
CA VAL A 6 -16.70 -11.37 21.09
C VAL A 6 -15.40 -11.08 20.33
N ALA A 7 -14.44 -12.02 20.34
CA ALA A 7 -13.18 -11.88 19.61
C ALA A 7 -13.37 -11.92 18.08
N ALA A 8 -14.26 -12.79 17.57
CA ALA A 8 -14.61 -12.82 16.15
C ALA A 8 -15.34 -11.54 15.70
N GLY A 9 -16.24 -10.99 16.53
CA GLY A 9 -16.91 -9.72 16.24
C GLY A 9 -15.95 -8.52 16.21
N ALA A 10 -15.02 -8.44 17.17
CA ALA A 10 -14.04 -7.35 17.24
C ALA A 10 -13.05 -7.35 16.06
N THR A 11 -12.63 -8.53 15.60
CA THR A 11 -11.75 -8.68 14.44
C THR A 11 -12.44 -8.30 13.13
N VAL A 12 -13.70 -8.69 12.93
CA VAL A 12 -14.50 -8.29 11.75
C VAL A 12 -14.76 -6.77 11.70
N ILE A 13 -15.05 -6.14 12.85
CA ILE A 13 -15.22 -4.68 12.95
C ILE A 13 -13.90 -3.97 12.62
N SER A 14 -12.77 -4.50 13.08
CA SER A 14 -11.44 -3.97 12.77
C SER A 14 -11.12 -4.07 11.27
N SER A 15 -11.42 -5.20 10.63
CA SER A 15 -11.20 -5.38 9.19
C SER A 15 -12.03 -4.39 8.35
N LYS A 16 -13.32 -4.22 8.64
CA LYS A 16 -14.16 -3.24 7.93
C LYS A 16 -13.69 -1.80 8.11
N ALA A 17 -13.16 -1.47 9.30
CA ALA A 17 -12.58 -0.15 9.54
C ALA A 17 -11.30 0.07 8.73
N ILE A 18 -10.46 -0.96 8.57
CA ILE A 18 -9.26 -0.90 7.72
C ILE A 18 -9.65 -0.74 6.25
N GLU A 19 -10.62 -1.51 5.77
CA GLU A 19 -11.14 -1.43 4.39
C GLU A 19 -11.68 -0.03 4.09
N LYS A 20 -12.52 0.52 4.97
CA LYS A 20 -13.03 1.89 4.80
C LYS A 20 -11.91 2.93 4.73
N ARG A 21 -10.91 2.82 5.62
CA ARG A 21 -9.75 3.74 5.61
C ARG A 21 -8.91 3.57 4.34
N LEU A 22 -8.80 2.35 3.84
CA LEU A 22 -8.12 2.07 2.58
C LEU A 22 -8.86 2.74 1.42
N ASP A 23 -10.18 2.62 1.36
CA ASP A 23 -11.00 3.28 0.33
C ASP A 23 -10.83 4.81 0.37
N ASP A 24 -10.85 5.41 1.55
CA ASP A 24 -10.65 6.85 1.74
C ASP A 24 -9.27 7.30 1.24
N GLU A 25 -8.22 6.54 1.57
CA GLU A 25 -6.84 6.84 1.14
C GLU A 25 -6.63 6.62 -0.36
N ILE A 26 -7.27 5.60 -0.96
CA ILE A 26 -7.29 5.38 -2.41
C ILE A 26 -7.98 6.54 -3.12
N ALA A 27 -9.11 7.01 -2.59
CA ALA A 27 -9.83 8.16 -3.14
C ALA A 27 -8.97 9.44 -3.09
N LEU A 28 -8.25 9.65 -1.98
CA LEU A 28 -7.31 10.75 -1.84
C LEU A 28 -6.15 10.64 -2.86
N ALA A 29 -5.57 9.45 -3.02
CA ALA A 29 -4.49 9.22 -3.97
C ALA A 29 -4.94 9.51 -5.41
N LYS A 30 -6.12 9.01 -5.81
CA LYS A 30 -6.72 9.30 -7.12
C LYS A 30 -6.94 10.80 -7.34
N LYS A 31 -7.46 11.51 -6.33
CA LYS A 31 -7.65 12.97 -6.39
C LYS A 31 -6.33 13.72 -6.58
N ASN A 32 -5.25 13.21 -6.01
CA ASN A 32 -3.90 13.79 -6.12
C ASN A 32 -3.16 13.36 -7.40
N GLY A 33 -3.75 12.51 -8.24
CA GLY A 33 -3.10 11.99 -9.45
C GLY A 33 -1.97 11.01 -9.15
N ILE A 34 -1.98 10.36 -7.98
CA ILE A 34 -1.00 9.35 -7.59
C ILE A 34 -1.38 8.02 -8.23
N ASP A 35 -0.48 7.47 -9.04
CA ASP A 35 -0.62 6.13 -9.60
C ASP A 35 -0.54 5.06 -8.50
N LEU A 36 -1.42 4.07 -8.57
CA LEU A 36 -1.52 2.92 -7.68
C LEU A 36 -1.59 1.59 -8.45
N GLU A 37 -1.49 1.59 -9.78
CA GLU A 37 -1.69 0.40 -10.62
C GLU A 37 -0.73 -0.73 -10.26
N ASP A 38 0.50 -0.40 -9.86
CA ASP A 38 1.51 -1.36 -9.41
C ASP A 38 1.11 -2.11 -8.12
N LEU A 39 0.13 -1.62 -7.36
CA LEU A 39 -0.44 -2.29 -6.19
C LEU A 39 -1.49 -3.34 -6.56
N TYR A 40 -1.85 -3.44 -7.85
CA TYR A 40 -2.83 -4.39 -8.37
C TYR A 40 -2.19 -5.33 -9.38
N PHE A 41 -2.74 -6.53 -9.53
CA PHE A 41 -2.32 -7.45 -10.58
C PHE A 41 -2.71 -6.88 -11.95
N ASP A 42 -1.76 -6.86 -12.87
CA ASP A 42 -1.90 -6.35 -14.24
C ASP A 42 -2.32 -7.45 -15.24
N ILE A 43 -2.15 -8.71 -14.82
CA ILE A 43 -2.51 -9.93 -15.55
C ILE A 43 -3.29 -10.88 -14.64
N ASP A 44 -4.01 -11.82 -15.25
CA ASP A 44 -4.53 -12.97 -14.53
C ASP A 44 -3.36 -13.89 -14.18
N VAL A 45 -3.25 -14.22 -12.90
CA VAL A 45 -2.23 -15.13 -12.40
C VAL A 45 -2.76 -16.56 -12.55
N PRO A 46 -2.02 -17.47 -13.21
CA PRO A 46 -2.47 -18.84 -13.37
C PRO A 46 -2.53 -19.57 -12.03
N GLY A 47 -3.35 -20.62 -11.97
CA GLY A 47 -3.64 -21.33 -10.73
C GLY A 47 -2.48 -22.12 -10.16
N ASP A 48 -1.38 -22.30 -10.88
CA ASP A 48 -0.12 -22.90 -10.44
C ASP A 48 0.84 -21.89 -9.78
N ALA A 49 0.47 -20.61 -9.67
CA ALA A 49 1.33 -19.61 -9.08
C ALA A 49 1.42 -19.70 -7.53
N TYR A 50 2.65 -19.54 -7.03
CA TYR A 50 2.98 -19.42 -5.61
C TYR A 50 2.10 -18.36 -4.88
N PRO A 51 1.65 -18.57 -3.63
CA PRO A 51 2.11 -19.61 -2.70
C PRO A 51 1.29 -20.89 -2.66
N PHE A 52 0.18 -20.98 -3.39
CA PHE A 52 -0.77 -22.09 -3.26
C PHE A 52 -0.98 -22.88 -4.54
N GLY A 53 -0.22 -22.60 -5.59
CA GLY A 53 -0.54 -23.11 -6.90
C GLY A 53 -0.62 -24.63 -7.01
N ASP A 54 0.47 -25.32 -6.72
CA ASP A 54 0.50 -26.79 -6.63
C ASP A 54 -0.26 -27.34 -5.40
N ALA A 55 -0.73 -26.46 -4.52
CA ALA A 55 -1.46 -26.80 -3.30
C ALA A 55 -2.98 -26.63 -3.44
N GLU A 56 -3.48 -26.20 -4.61
CA GLU A 56 -4.91 -26.09 -4.87
C GLU A 56 -5.59 -27.44 -4.61
N GLY A 57 -6.55 -27.47 -3.68
CA GLY A 57 -7.22 -28.71 -3.24
C GLY A 57 -6.60 -29.42 -2.05
N MET A 58 -5.47 -28.95 -1.50
CA MET A 58 -4.92 -29.43 -0.24
C MET A 58 -5.75 -28.92 0.96
N ASP A 59 -5.89 -29.73 2.00
CA ASP A 59 -6.73 -29.43 3.18
C ASP A 59 -6.34 -28.14 3.94
N TRP A 60 -5.10 -27.67 3.76
CA TRP A 60 -4.58 -26.46 4.39
C TRP A 60 -4.73 -25.20 3.51
N VAL A 61 -5.16 -25.34 2.26
CA VAL A 61 -5.51 -24.20 1.39
C VAL A 61 -6.96 -23.79 1.68
N PRO A 62 -7.23 -22.49 1.93
CA PRO A 62 -8.60 -22.02 2.12
C PRO A 62 -9.51 -22.42 0.95
N LYS A 63 -10.71 -22.93 1.25
CA LYS A 63 -11.66 -23.41 0.22
C LYS A 63 -12.14 -22.31 -0.74
N ASP A 64 -12.05 -21.06 -0.32
CA ASP A 64 -12.40 -19.86 -1.06
C ASP A 64 -11.18 -19.20 -1.72
N TRP A 65 -9.99 -19.81 -1.61
CA TRP A 65 -8.83 -19.36 -2.33
C TRP A 65 -9.07 -19.47 -3.84
N LYS A 66 -8.64 -18.44 -4.57
CA LYS A 66 -8.65 -18.40 -6.02
C LYS A 66 -7.37 -17.71 -6.50
N PRO A 67 -6.86 -18.08 -7.67
CA PRO A 67 -5.74 -17.37 -8.28
C PRO A 67 -6.11 -15.89 -8.48
N PRO A 68 -5.20 -14.94 -8.16
CA PRO A 68 -5.48 -13.52 -8.35
C PRO A 68 -5.77 -13.19 -9.81
N LYS A 69 -6.80 -12.38 -10.04
CA LYS A 69 -7.15 -11.86 -11.36
C LYS A 69 -6.57 -10.48 -11.55
N LYS A 70 -6.51 -10.04 -12.82
CA LYS A 70 -6.23 -8.65 -13.16
C LYS A 70 -7.17 -7.72 -12.38
N GLY A 71 -6.59 -6.71 -11.73
CA GLY A 71 -7.29 -5.75 -10.89
C GLY A 71 -7.47 -6.19 -9.43
N ASP A 72 -7.14 -7.44 -9.07
CA ASP A 72 -7.09 -7.83 -7.66
C ASP A 72 -5.90 -7.14 -6.97
N ALA A 73 -6.07 -6.81 -5.68
CA ALA A 73 -5.00 -6.18 -4.90
C ALA A 73 -3.86 -7.18 -4.64
N ARG A 74 -2.60 -6.74 -4.80
CA ARG A 74 -1.42 -7.56 -4.51
C ARG A 74 -1.19 -7.80 -3.02
N PHE A 75 -1.81 -7.00 -2.16
CA PHE A 75 -1.59 -7.04 -0.73
C PHE A 75 -2.90 -7.09 0.06
N LEU A 76 -2.83 -7.63 1.28
CA LEU A 76 -3.93 -7.57 2.25
C LEU A 76 -4.28 -6.10 2.59
N PRO A 77 -5.55 -5.80 2.97
CA PRO A 77 -6.01 -4.43 3.19
C PRO A 77 -5.12 -3.58 4.10
N ASN A 78 -4.58 -4.15 5.19
CA ASN A 78 -3.68 -3.42 6.10
C ASN A 78 -2.37 -3.01 5.43
N ARG A 79 -1.78 -3.91 4.62
CA ARG A 79 -0.54 -3.63 3.88
C ARG A 79 -0.80 -2.70 2.70
N MET A 80 -1.95 -2.84 2.01
CA MET A 80 -2.40 -1.86 1.02
C MET A 80 -2.51 -0.47 1.64
N LEU A 81 -3.18 -0.36 2.79
CA LEU A 81 -3.38 0.91 3.50
C LEU A 81 -2.05 1.60 3.81
N GLY A 82 -1.07 0.85 4.34
CA GLY A 82 0.27 1.39 4.61
C GLY A 82 0.97 1.94 3.35
N ASN A 83 0.88 1.22 2.23
CA ASN A 83 1.47 1.66 0.95
C ASN A 83 0.80 2.92 0.41
N VAL A 84 -0.53 2.96 0.37
CA VAL A 84 -1.27 4.12 -0.13
C VAL A 84 -1.03 5.35 0.75
N GLN A 85 -1.06 5.19 2.08
CA GLN A 85 -0.77 6.27 3.02
C GLN A 85 0.63 6.85 2.86
N MET A 86 1.62 6.00 2.62
CA MET A 86 2.99 6.44 2.39
C MET A 86 3.07 7.33 1.14
N ARG A 87 2.41 6.95 0.05
CA ARG A 87 2.38 7.75 -1.19
C ARG A 87 1.66 9.08 -0.99
N ASN A 88 0.50 9.08 -0.33
CA ASN A 88 -0.22 10.31 0.01
C ASN A 88 0.64 11.27 0.88
N LYS A 89 1.35 10.74 1.89
CA LYS A 89 2.25 11.54 2.74
C LYS A 89 3.43 12.11 1.97
N MET A 90 4.06 11.31 1.11
CA MET A 90 5.17 11.76 0.26
C MET A 90 4.72 12.88 -0.68
N PHE A 91 3.56 12.71 -1.32
CA PHE A 91 2.97 13.73 -2.19
C PHE A 91 2.69 15.02 -1.41
N ALA A 92 2.10 14.93 -0.22
CA ALA A 92 1.80 16.08 0.62
C ALA A 92 3.07 16.84 1.04
N LEU A 93 4.15 16.14 1.40
CA LEU A 93 5.44 16.76 1.73
C LEU A 93 6.07 17.42 0.49
N SER A 94 6.10 16.72 -0.64
CA SER A 94 6.64 17.24 -1.89
C SER A 94 5.90 18.51 -2.34
N LYS A 95 4.56 18.51 -2.20
CA LYS A 95 3.72 19.67 -2.47
C LYS A 95 4.07 20.85 -1.55
N GLN A 96 4.24 20.61 -0.25
CA GLN A 96 4.65 21.65 0.70
C GLN A 96 6.03 22.22 0.39
N CYS A 97 7.00 21.37 0.01
CA CYS A 97 8.33 21.83 -0.41
C CYS A 97 8.20 22.76 -1.62
N LYS A 98 7.45 22.33 -2.65
CA LYS A 98 7.20 23.12 -3.86
C LYS A 98 6.53 24.46 -3.56
N GLU A 99 5.52 24.48 -2.70
CA GLU A 99 4.81 25.71 -2.30
C GLU A 99 5.74 26.70 -1.56
N LYS A 100 6.78 26.20 -0.87
CA LYS A 100 7.80 27.01 -0.20
C LYS A 100 9.04 27.30 -1.05
N GLY A 101 9.08 26.86 -2.32
CA GLY A 101 10.24 27.02 -3.19
C GLY A 101 11.47 26.21 -2.76
N ILE A 102 11.26 25.12 -1.99
CA ILE A 102 12.30 24.18 -1.60
C ILE A 102 12.42 23.12 -2.69
N ASP A 103 13.62 23.02 -3.27
CA ASP A 103 13.93 21.96 -4.23
C ASP A 103 14.05 20.61 -3.52
N VAL A 104 13.45 19.59 -4.11
CA VAL A 104 13.47 18.18 -3.68
C VAL A 104 13.55 17.22 -4.88
N GLU A 105 13.83 17.73 -6.09
CA GLU A 105 13.90 16.91 -7.29
C GLU A 105 15.03 15.86 -7.20
N ASP A 106 16.13 16.22 -6.54
CA ASP A 106 17.27 15.34 -6.26
C ASP A 106 16.90 14.07 -5.48
N ILE A 107 15.87 14.12 -4.64
CA ILE A 107 15.41 12.99 -3.80
C ILE A 107 14.06 12.41 -4.26
N SER A 108 13.45 12.98 -5.29
CA SER A 108 12.14 12.58 -5.82
C SER A 108 12.23 11.73 -7.09
N VAL A 109 13.43 11.27 -7.44
CA VAL A 109 13.69 10.39 -8.58
C VAL A 109 13.28 8.93 -8.30
N PRO A 110 13.03 8.10 -9.33
CA PRO A 110 12.84 6.66 -9.16
C PRO A 110 13.96 5.99 -8.35
N PHE A 111 13.65 4.94 -7.58
CA PHE A 111 14.63 4.30 -6.69
C PHE A 111 15.78 3.64 -7.44
N ASP A 112 15.51 3.06 -8.60
CA ASP A 112 16.47 2.46 -9.53
C ASP A 112 17.43 3.49 -10.16
N GLN A 113 17.10 4.78 -10.06
CA GLN A 113 17.89 5.89 -10.58
C GLN A 113 18.60 6.68 -9.48
N TYR A 114 18.51 6.24 -8.22
CA TYR A 114 19.04 6.96 -7.07
C TYR A 114 20.22 6.22 -6.42
N GLU A 115 21.42 6.81 -6.48
CA GLU A 115 22.66 6.22 -5.94
C GLU A 115 23.11 6.82 -4.59
N GLY A 116 22.26 7.61 -3.91
CA GLY A 116 22.61 8.31 -2.66
C GLY A 116 22.07 7.64 -1.38
N GLU A 117 22.08 8.40 -0.28
CA GLU A 117 21.66 7.88 1.04
C GLU A 117 20.13 7.78 1.25
N PHE A 118 19.33 8.54 0.48
CA PHE A 118 17.85 8.52 0.50
C PHE A 118 17.22 7.38 -0.34
N ASP A 119 17.73 6.17 -0.17
CA ASP A 119 17.34 4.91 -0.83
C ASP A 119 15.98 4.32 -0.37
N THR A 120 15.28 4.99 0.54
CA THR A 120 13.94 4.58 1.02
C THR A 120 13.00 5.77 1.12
N ASN A 121 11.70 5.50 1.00
CA ASN A 121 10.67 6.53 1.18
C ASN A 121 10.74 7.19 2.56
N GLN A 122 11.09 6.44 3.62
CA GLN A 122 11.23 7.00 4.95
C GLN A 122 12.35 8.03 5.02
N LYS A 123 13.54 7.72 4.48
CA LYS A 123 14.68 8.65 4.46
C LYS A 123 14.36 9.89 3.63
N ARG A 124 13.73 9.74 2.45
CA ARG A 124 13.28 10.87 1.61
C ARG A 124 12.29 11.77 2.34
N MET A 125 11.29 11.21 3.01
CA MET A 125 10.33 11.99 3.81
C MET A 125 11.01 12.74 4.96
N MET A 126 11.97 12.11 5.65
CA MET A 126 12.73 12.77 6.72
C MET A 126 13.54 13.94 6.17
N GLU A 127 14.15 13.78 5.01
CA GLU A 127 14.88 14.86 4.35
C GLU A 127 13.96 16.01 3.91
N MET A 128 12.81 15.70 3.30
CA MET A 128 11.80 16.71 2.97
C MET A 128 11.37 17.50 4.21
N ARG A 129 11.11 16.81 5.33
CA ARG A 129 10.77 17.45 6.62
C ARG A 129 11.90 18.34 7.14
N ARG A 130 13.15 17.85 7.08
CA ARG A 130 14.33 18.64 7.43
C ARG A 130 14.43 19.93 6.62
N ARG A 131 14.24 19.86 5.29
CA ARG A 131 14.24 21.04 4.41
C ARG A 131 13.07 21.98 4.70
N LEU A 132 11.90 21.44 5.07
CA LEU A 132 10.71 22.20 5.47
C LEU A 132 10.83 22.86 6.86
N GLY A 133 11.77 22.42 7.69
CA GLY A 133 11.94 22.87 9.07
C GLY A 133 10.89 22.30 10.04
N ILE A 134 10.41 21.08 9.80
CA ILE A 134 9.41 20.38 10.63
C ILE A 134 9.89 19.01 11.14
#